data_AF-A0A6G9YC50-F1
#
_entry.id   AF-A0A6G9YC50-F1
#
_cell.length_a   1.000
_cell.length_b   1.000
_cell.length_c   1.000
_cell.angle_alpha   90.00
_cell.angle_beta   90.00
_cell.angle_gamma   90.00
#
_symmetry.space_group_name_H-M   'P 1'
#
loop_
_entity.id
_entity.type
_entity.pdbx_description
1 polymer ?
#
loop_
_entity_poly.entity_id
_entity_poly.type
_entity_poly.pdbx_seq_one_letter_code
_entity_poly.pdbx_strand_id
1 'polypeptide(L)'
;MTPDDPDMAQRVADPLPVDVDRILHAPLTPLSDDELIQLVRDTECLKRRIAAREHELSAQLTQRAIPARTGAGGLTRFLTETLLISRAEASARTRAAEELGPRIDMAGEVHPPLLPATAAALAEGAISADHARKIAAVLKRVPGSVHNPEFEATETLLAGLARTLCADDIPAVGDKVLAYLDPDGKLTDDRDRARVRGVSVGRQRPDGMSALTGAMTPPCERCGIRSWPNTPGLA
;
A
#
# COMPACT_ATOMS: atom_id res chain seq x y z
N MET A 1 -26.07 13.19 -18.58
CA MET A 1 -24.72 12.70 -18.90
C MET A 1 -24.75 11.20 -18.76
N THR A 2 -24.87 10.48 -19.87
CA THR A 2 -25.10 9.03 -19.88
C THR A 2 -23.80 8.27 -19.57
N PRO A 3 -23.83 7.26 -18.67
CA PRO A 3 -22.64 6.54 -18.21
C PRO A 3 -22.04 5.55 -19.23
N ASP A 4 -22.65 5.41 -20.42
CA ASP A 4 -22.22 4.52 -21.51
C ASP A 4 -21.87 5.32 -22.78
N ASP A 5 -20.94 6.27 -22.69
CA ASP A 5 -20.38 6.93 -23.87
C ASP A 5 -19.10 6.17 -24.33
N PRO A 6 -19.15 5.36 -25.39
CA PRO A 6 -17.99 4.60 -25.87
C PRO A 6 -16.83 5.51 -26.32
N ASP A 7 -17.12 6.77 -26.69
CA ASP A 7 -16.10 7.75 -27.09
C ASP A 7 -15.22 8.16 -25.90
N MET A 8 -15.76 8.19 -24.68
CA MET A 8 -15.01 8.55 -23.47
C MET A 8 -13.99 7.48 -23.06
N ALA A 9 -14.35 6.20 -23.14
CA ALA A 9 -13.43 5.11 -22.83
C ALA A 9 -12.26 5.07 -23.84
N GLN A 10 -12.57 5.25 -25.12
CA GLN A 10 -11.60 5.30 -26.20
C GLN A 10 -10.65 6.51 -26.06
N ARG A 11 -11.19 7.70 -25.72
CA ARG A 11 -10.39 8.94 -25.54
C ARG A 11 -9.44 8.91 -24.34
N VAL A 12 -9.73 8.13 -23.32
CA VAL A 12 -8.83 7.92 -22.17
C VAL A 12 -7.81 6.81 -22.47
N ALA A 13 -8.20 5.79 -23.24
CA ALA A 13 -7.36 4.62 -23.52
C ALA A 13 -6.36 4.85 -24.67
N ASP A 14 -6.74 5.53 -25.75
CA ASP A 14 -5.92 5.66 -26.97
C ASP A 14 -4.64 6.50 -26.82
N PRO A 15 -4.57 7.60 -26.04
CA PRO A 15 -3.34 8.39 -25.92
C PRO A 15 -2.29 7.74 -25.01
N LEU A 16 -2.71 6.92 -24.04
CA LEU A 16 -1.80 6.33 -23.05
C LEU A 16 -0.73 5.40 -23.69
N PRO A 17 -1.07 4.46 -24.59
CA PRO A 17 -0.07 3.64 -25.30
C PRO A 17 0.90 4.48 -26.14
N VAL A 18 0.40 5.49 -26.86
CA VAL A 18 1.22 6.34 -27.73
C VAL A 18 2.24 7.14 -26.93
N ASP A 19 1.84 7.71 -25.79
CA ASP A 19 2.74 8.47 -24.93
C ASP A 19 3.74 7.57 -24.18
N VAL A 20 3.33 6.35 -23.80
CA VAL A 20 4.26 5.35 -23.24
C VAL A 20 5.30 4.90 -24.27
N ASP A 21 4.90 4.62 -25.50
CA ASP A 21 5.82 4.22 -26.58
C ASP A 21 6.84 5.32 -26.87
N ARG A 22 6.41 6.60 -26.85
CA ARG A 22 7.32 7.74 -26.97
C ARG A 22 8.35 7.79 -25.85
N ILE A 23 7.94 7.55 -24.59
CA ILE A 23 8.85 7.49 -23.44
C ILE A 23 9.85 6.35 -23.61
N LEU A 24 9.38 5.16 -24.00
CA LEU A 24 10.23 3.96 -24.17
C LEU A 24 11.21 4.06 -25.33
N HIS A 25 10.87 4.82 -26.37
CA HIS A 25 11.69 4.98 -27.58
C HIS A 25 12.50 6.29 -27.62
N ALA A 26 12.41 7.13 -26.59
CA ALA A 26 13.21 8.35 -26.50
C ALA A 26 14.71 8.00 -26.37
N PRO A 27 15.61 8.61 -27.17
CA PRO A 27 17.03 8.36 -27.07
C PRO A 27 17.57 8.92 -25.75
N LEU A 28 18.26 8.10 -24.96
CA LEU A 28 18.83 8.50 -23.66
C LEU A 28 20.24 9.08 -23.78
N THR A 29 21.02 8.64 -24.78
CA THR A 29 22.42 9.06 -24.98
C THR A 29 22.63 10.58 -25.12
N PRO A 30 21.72 11.34 -25.75
CA PRO A 30 21.88 12.79 -25.87
C PRO A 30 21.60 13.58 -24.59
N LEU A 31 21.01 12.95 -23.56
CA LEU A 31 20.65 13.64 -22.32
C LEU A 31 21.91 13.95 -21.49
N SER A 32 21.94 15.13 -20.90
CA SER A 32 22.86 15.45 -19.81
C SER A 32 22.55 14.65 -18.54
N ASP A 33 23.49 14.60 -17.61
CA ASP A 33 23.31 13.92 -16.32
C ASP A 33 22.10 14.47 -15.54
N ASP A 34 21.87 15.79 -15.56
CA ASP A 34 20.73 16.43 -14.89
C ASP A 34 19.40 16.05 -15.55
N GLU A 35 19.35 16.03 -16.89
CA GLU A 35 18.17 15.59 -17.64
C GLU A 35 17.86 14.11 -17.39
N LEU A 36 18.89 13.27 -17.29
CA LEU A 36 18.73 11.85 -16.98
C LEU A 36 18.20 11.64 -15.55
N ILE A 37 18.72 12.38 -14.57
CA ILE A 37 18.22 12.35 -13.19
C ILE A 37 16.75 12.81 -13.15
N GLN A 38 16.39 13.85 -13.91
CA GLN A 38 15.02 14.33 -13.96
C GLN A 38 14.10 13.28 -14.60
N LEU A 39 14.52 12.62 -15.68
CA LEU A 39 13.76 11.54 -16.32
C LEU A 39 13.49 10.37 -15.36
N VAL A 40 14.47 10.01 -14.51
CA VAL A 40 14.28 9.00 -13.45
C VAL A 40 13.18 9.43 -12.48
N ARG A 41 13.18 10.70 -12.05
CA ARG A 41 12.15 11.25 -11.14
C ARG A 41 10.77 11.26 -11.78
N ASP A 42 10.68 11.70 -13.03
CA ASP A 42 9.42 11.80 -13.76
C ASP A 42 8.81 10.42 -14.04
N THR A 43 9.65 9.45 -14.41
CA THR A 43 9.22 8.06 -14.62
C THR A 43 8.67 7.45 -13.33
N GLU A 44 9.36 7.64 -12.21
CA GLU A 44 8.89 7.15 -10.92
C GLU A 44 7.62 7.90 -10.47
N CYS A 45 7.51 9.21 -10.70
CA CYS A 45 6.28 9.99 -10.46
C CYS A 45 5.10 9.42 -11.26
N LEU A 46 5.30 9.13 -12.55
CA LEU A 46 4.28 8.53 -13.40
C LEU A 46 3.81 7.17 -12.86
N LYS A 47 4.75 6.28 -12.50
CA LYS A 47 4.45 4.98 -11.92
C LYS A 47 3.60 5.09 -10.64
N ARG A 48 3.89 6.06 -9.78
CA ARG A 48 3.14 6.31 -8.54
C ARG A 48 1.71 6.78 -8.82
N ARG A 49 1.55 7.69 -9.80
CA ARG A 49 0.23 8.17 -10.23
C ARG A 49 -0.60 7.09 -10.90
N ILE A 50 0.03 6.21 -11.68
CA ILE A 50 -0.62 5.00 -12.23
C ILE A 50 -1.11 4.10 -11.10
N ALA A 51 -0.32 3.88 -10.05
CA ALA A 51 -0.75 3.09 -8.89
C ALA A 51 -1.99 3.70 -8.20
N ALA A 52 -2.07 5.03 -8.06
CA ALA A 52 -3.29 5.69 -7.56
C ALA A 52 -4.51 5.41 -8.47
N ARG A 53 -4.32 5.49 -9.79
CA ARG A 53 -5.38 5.19 -10.77
C ARG A 53 -5.84 3.73 -10.70
N GLU A 54 -4.93 2.79 -10.45
CA GLU A 54 -5.30 1.37 -10.25
C GLU A 54 -6.23 1.17 -9.05
N HIS A 55 -6.10 1.98 -7.99
CA HIS A 55 -7.00 1.93 -6.84
C HIS A 55 -8.41 2.40 -7.21
N GLU A 56 -8.54 3.47 -7.99
CA GLU A 56 -9.84 3.93 -8.51
C GLU A 56 -10.51 2.88 -9.40
N LEU A 57 -9.73 2.26 -10.30
CA LEU A 57 -10.22 1.16 -11.14
C LEU A 57 -10.70 -0.02 -10.28
N SER A 58 -9.95 -0.38 -9.25
CA SER A 58 -10.32 -1.44 -8.31
C SER A 58 -11.61 -1.14 -7.54
N ALA A 59 -11.80 0.12 -7.13
CA ALA A 59 -13.03 0.58 -6.50
C ALA A 59 -14.23 0.47 -7.48
N GLN A 60 -14.05 0.88 -8.74
CA GLN A 60 -15.07 0.75 -9.78
C GLN A 60 -15.42 -0.72 -10.10
N LEU A 61 -14.42 -1.60 -10.19
CA LEU A 61 -14.62 -3.03 -10.40
C LEU A 61 -15.49 -3.63 -9.28
N THR A 62 -15.22 -3.24 -8.04
CA THR A 62 -15.97 -3.68 -6.86
C THR A 62 -17.39 -3.13 -6.86
N GLN A 63 -17.56 -1.81 -7.06
CA GLN A 63 -18.85 -1.14 -7.08
C GLN A 63 -19.79 -1.73 -8.15
N ARG A 64 -19.26 -2.04 -9.33
CA ARG A 64 -20.03 -2.60 -10.46
C ARG A 64 -20.24 -4.12 -10.34
N ALA A 65 -19.80 -4.72 -9.22
CA ALA A 65 -19.82 -6.15 -8.96
C ALA A 65 -19.22 -6.99 -10.11
N ILE A 66 -18.22 -6.45 -10.84
CA ILE A 66 -17.62 -7.11 -12.01
C ILE A 66 -17.03 -8.47 -11.62
N PRO A 67 -16.23 -8.61 -10.54
CA PRO A 67 -15.72 -9.91 -10.11
C PRO A 67 -16.79 -10.98 -9.85
N ALA A 68 -17.97 -10.58 -9.36
CA ALA A 68 -19.08 -11.51 -9.13
C ALA A 68 -19.74 -11.90 -10.46
N ARG A 69 -19.98 -10.93 -11.34
CA ARG A 69 -20.59 -11.14 -12.67
C ARG A 69 -19.76 -11.99 -13.61
N THR A 70 -18.44 -12.02 -13.43
CA THR A 70 -17.52 -12.87 -14.22
C THR A 70 -17.20 -14.21 -13.54
N GLY A 71 -17.80 -14.52 -12.38
CA GLY A 71 -17.60 -15.79 -11.67
C GLY A 71 -16.29 -15.91 -10.88
N ALA A 72 -15.49 -14.84 -10.79
CA ALA A 72 -14.24 -14.82 -10.03
C ALA A 72 -14.48 -14.78 -8.50
N GLY A 73 -15.68 -14.41 -8.04
CA GLY A 73 -16.07 -14.45 -6.62
C GLY A 73 -15.41 -13.39 -5.72
N GLY A 74 -14.48 -12.59 -6.24
CA GLY A 74 -13.86 -11.48 -5.51
C GLY A 74 -12.75 -10.79 -6.30
N LEU A 75 -12.41 -9.55 -5.93
CA LEU A 75 -11.47 -8.71 -6.68
C LEU A 75 -10.08 -9.36 -6.81
N THR A 76 -9.53 -9.93 -5.75
CA THR A 76 -8.20 -10.59 -5.79
C THR A 76 -8.15 -11.71 -6.82
N ARG A 77 -9.18 -12.57 -6.88
CA ARG A 77 -9.23 -13.65 -7.86
C ARG A 77 -9.44 -13.10 -9.27
N PHE A 78 -10.31 -12.11 -9.42
CA PHE A 78 -10.53 -11.43 -10.69
C PHE A 78 -9.24 -10.84 -11.27
N LEU A 79 -8.46 -10.11 -10.46
CA LEU A 79 -7.18 -9.53 -10.90
C LEU A 79 -6.14 -10.62 -11.22
N THR A 80 -6.10 -11.70 -10.44
CA THR A 80 -5.20 -12.84 -10.69
C THR A 80 -5.51 -13.48 -12.05
N GLU A 81 -6.79 -13.76 -12.34
CA GLU A 81 -7.22 -14.40 -13.59
C GLU A 81 -7.15 -13.46 -14.80
N THR A 82 -7.47 -12.16 -14.62
CA THR A 82 -7.52 -11.18 -15.70
C THR A 82 -6.14 -10.65 -16.10
N LEU A 83 -5.28 -10.39 -15.12
CA LEU A 83 -3.96 -9.77 -15.35
C LEU A 83 -2.81 -10.78 -15.32
N LEU A 84 -3.10 -12.06 -14.99
CA LEU A 84 -2.11 -13.13 -14.86
C LEU A 84 -0.99 -12.81 -13.86
N ILE A 85 -1.29 -12.00 -12.84
CA ILE A 85 -0.38 -11.66 -11.75
C ILE A 85 -0.47 -12.68 -10.61
N SER A 86 0.52 -12.68 -9.72
CA SER A 86 0.48 -13.55 -8.55
C SER A 86 -0.69 -13.19 -7.63
N ARG A 87 -1.23 -14.18 -6.90
CA ARG A 87 -2.26 -13.94 -5.88
C ARG A 87 -1.79 -12.96 -4.79
N ALA A 88 -0.51 -13.00 -4.45
CA ALA A 88 0.07 -12.10 -3.45
C ALA A 88 0.03 -10.64 -3.92
N GLU A 89 0.40 -10.39 -5.18
CA GLU A 89 0.32 -9.08 -5.80
C GLU A 89 -1.13 -8.60 -5.94
N ALA A 90 -2.02 -9.44 -6.45
CA ALA A 90 -3.44 -9.11 -6.56
C ALA A 90 -4.05 -8.76 -5.19
N SER A 91 -3.70 -9.52 -4.14
CA SER A 91 -4.17 -9.24 -2.77
C SER A 91 -3.60 -7.93 -2.23
N ALA A 92 -2.35 -7.59 -2.55
CA ALA A 92 -1.75 -6.32 -2.15
C ALA A 92 -2.44 -5.14 -2.85
N ARG A 93 -2.78 -5.26 -4.13
CA ARG A 93 -3.55 -4.24 -4.88
C ARG A 93 -4.97 -4.08 -4.34
N THR A 94 -5.68 -5.18 -4.07
CA THR A 94 -7.01 -5.14 -3.45
C THR A 94 -6.97 -4.39 -2.12
N ARG A 95 -6.03 -4.72 -1.23
CA ARG A 95 -5.89 -4.05 0.07
C ARG A 95 -5.52 -2.57 -0.07
N ALA A 96 -4.62 -2.24 -0.98
CA ALA A 96 -4.25 -0.85 -1.22
C ALA A 96 -5.45 -0.04 -1.75
N ALA A 97 -6.30 -0.63 -2.59
CA ALA A 97 -7.53 -0.01 -3.04
C ALA A 97 -8.57 0.18 -1.93
N GLU A 98 -8.69 -0.76 -0.98
CA GLU A 98 -9.56 -0.60 0.19
C GLU A 98 -9.11 0.54 1.11
N GLU A 99 -7.79 0.74 1.25
CA GLU A 99 -7.19 1.76 2.14
C GLU A 99 -7.13 3.15 1.48
N LEU A 100 -6.81 3.21 0.18
CA LEU A 100 -6.43 4.43 -0.54
C LEU A 100 -7.36 4.78 -1.71
N GLY A 101 -8.26 3.87 -2.10
CA GLY A 101 -9.24 4.10 -3.15
C GLY A 101 -10.48 4.85 -2.64
N PRO A 102 -11.28 5.43 -3.55
CA PRO A 102 -12.57 6.02 -3.20
C PRO A 102 -13.50 4.95 -2.62
N ARG A 103 -14.22 5.30 -1.55
CA ARG A 103 -15.22 4.41 -0.93
C ARG A 103 -16.59 4.76 -1.45
N ILE A 104 -17.39 3.77 -1.80
CA ILE A 104 -18.70 4.01 -2.37
C ILE A 104 -19.73 3.25 -1.54
N ASP A 105 -20.72 3.97 -1.03
CA ASP A 105 -21.76 3.37 -0.21
C ASP A 105 -22.87 2.72 -1.04
N MET A 106 -23.86 2.13 -0.35
CA MET A 106 -25.00 1.46 -1.00
C MET A 106 -25.91 2.41 -1.78
N ALA A 107 -25.88 3.71 -1.47
CA ALA A 107 -26.60 4.74 -2.22
C ALA A 107 -25.83 5.19 -3.48
N GLY A 108 -24.58 4.77 -3.62
CA GLY A 108 -23.69 5.17 -4.72
C GLY A 108 -22.92 6.46 -4.45
N GLU A 109 -23.02 7.01 -3.23
CA GLU A 109 -22.29 8.23 -2.86
C GLU A 109 -20.81 7.91 -2.66
N VAL A 110 -19.96 8.80 -3.18
CA VAL A 110 -18.51 8.68 -3.12
C VAL A 110 -17.99 9.36 -1.87
N HIS A 111 -17.36 8.58 -1.00
CA HIS A 111 -16.71 8.99 0.23
C HIS A 111 -15.19 9.05 0.05
N PRO A 112 -14.50 9.90 0.83
CA PRO A 112 -13.04 9.92 0.86
C PRO A 112 -12.45 8.54 1.19
N PRO A 113 -11.21 8.24 0.71
CA PRO A 113 -10.45 7.09 1.13
C PRO A 113 -10.34 6.96 2.66
N LEU A 114 -9.97 5.78 3.17
CA LEU A 114 -9.71 5.63 4.61
C LEU A 114 -8.49 6.44 5.05
N LEU A 115 -7.52 6.59 4.15
CA LEU A 115 -6.29 7.34 4.34
C LEU A 115 -6.21 8.47 3.29
N PRO A 116 -7.00 9.55 3.43
CA PRO A 116 -7.11 10.61 2.44
C PRO A 116 -5.79 11.36 2.16
N ALA A 117 -5.00 11.70 3.20
CA ALA A 117 -3.74 12.42 3.02
C ALA A 117 -2.70 11.56 2.29
N THR A 118 -2.67 10.27 2.61
CA THR A 118 -1.80 9.27 1.99
C THR A 118 -2.20 9.04 0.53
N ALA A 119 -3.51 8.90 0.26
CA ALA A 119 -4.03 8.74 -1.10
C ALA A 119 -3.72 9.96 -1.98
N ALA A 120 -3.88 11.18 -1.45
CA ALA A 120 -3.56 12.41 -2.16
C ALA A 120 -2.05 12.47 -2.52
N ALA A 121 -1.17 12.18 -1.56
CA ALA A 121 0.27 12.18 -1.81
C ALA A 121 0.70 11.14 -2.87
N LEU A 122 0.03 9.99 -2.94
CA LEU A 122 0.25 8.99 -3.98
C LEU A 122 -0.26 9.47 -5.35
N ALA A 123 -1.46 10.06 -5.39
CA ALA A 123 -2.06 10.60 -6.62
C ALA A 123 -1.29 11.78 -7.22
N GLU A 124 -0.55 12.53 -6.40
CA GLU A 124 0.40 13.56 -6.83
C GLU A 124 1.73 12.96 -7.35
N GLY A 125 2.00 11.68 -7.09
CA GLY A 125 3.29 11.03 -7.39
C GLY A 125 4.39 11.34 -6.38
N ALA A 126 4.07 11.98 -5.26
CA ALA A 126 5.04 12.39 -4.25
C ALA A 126 5.54 11.20 -3.40
N ILE A 127 4.68 10.21 -3.14
CA ILE A 127 5.04 9.00 -2.38
C ILE A 127 4.82 7.73 -3.21
N SER A 128 5.55 6.67 -2.89
CA SER A 128 5.38 5.37 -3.55
C SER A 128 4.32 4.50 -2.86
N ALA A 129 3.85 3.46 -3.55
CA ALA A 129 2.97 2.44 -2.95
C ALA A 129 3.61 1.74 -1.73
N ASP A 130 4.95 1.68 -1.67
CA ASP A 130 5.65 1.16 -0.49
C ASP A 130 5.55 2.10 0.71
N HIS A 131 5.70 3.41 0.51
CA HIS A 131 5.43 4.41 1.55
C HIS A 131 3.99 4.28 2.06
N ALA A 132 3.01 4.26 1.16
CA ALA A 132 1.60 4.18 1.53
C ALA A 132 1.30 2.91 2.35
N ARG A 133 1.87 1.76 1.96
CA ARG A 133 1.73 0.50 2.71
C ARG A 133 2.32 0.59 4.12
N LYS A 134 3.49 1.21 4.26
CA LYS A 134 4.16 1.38 5.55
C LYS A 134 3.43 2.38 6.44
N ILE A 135 2.90 3.47 5.88
CA ILE A 135 2.02 4.42 6.58
C ILE A 135 0.77 3.68 7.10
N ALA A 136 0.08 2.93 6.24
CA ALA A 136 -1.09 2.15 6.63
C ALA A 136 -0.75 1.11 7.73
N ALA A 137 0.44 0.50 7.69
CA ALA A 137 0.89 -0.42 8.72
C ALA A 137 1.13 0.27 10.07
N VAL A 138 1.69 1.49 10.08
CA VAL A 138 1.85 2.30 11.29
C VAL A 138 0.47 2.69 11.85
N LEU A 139 -0.44 3.18 11.00
CA LEU A 139 -1.76 3.62 11.43
C LEU A 139 -2.65 2.50 11.98
N LYS A 140 -2.45 1.26 11.53
CA LYS A 140 -3.13 0.08 12.12
C LYS A 140 -2.78 -0.19 13.58
N ARG A 141 -1.66 0.36 14.06
CA ARG A 141 -1.23 0.26 15.46
C ARG A 141 -1.75 1.41 16.32
N VAL A 142 -2.41 2.42 15.75
CA VAL A 142 -3.01 3.51 16.53
C VAL A 142 -4.13 2.93 17.39
N PRO A 143 -4.12 3.15 18.72
CA PRO A 143 -5.15 2.63 19.62
C PRO A 143 -6.55 3.07 19.21
N GLY A 144 -7.54 2.19 19.36
CA GLY A 144 -8.93 2.53 19.02
C GLY A 144 -9.55 3.61 19.92
N SER A 145 -8.92 3.92 21.05
CA SER A 145 -9.28 4.99 21.97
C SER A 145 -8.90 6.39 21.49
N VAL A 146 -7.98 6.49 20.52
CA VAL A 146 -7.57 7.76 19.89
C VAL A 146 -8.73 8.32 19.08
N HIS A 147 -9.06 9.59 19.30
CA HIS A 147 -10.16 10.25 18.61
C HIS A 147 -9.84 10.52 17.14
N ASN A 148 -10.87 10.60 16.30
CA ASN A 148 -10.71 10.75 14.85
C ASN A 148 -9.81 11.93 14.43
N PRO A 149 -9.87 13.13 15.04
CA PRO A 149 -8.98 14.24 14.68
C PRO A 149 -7.48 13.95 14.90
N GLU A 150 -7.14 13.21 15.95
CA GLU A 150 -5.75 12.84 16.26
C GLU A 150 -5.24 11.78 15.28
N PHE A 151 -6.10 10.84 14.88
CA PHE A 151 -5.81 9.87 13.83
C PHE A 151 -5.55 10.57 12.48
N GLU A 152 -6.43 11.50 12.08
CA GLU A 152 -6.30 12.27 10.85
C GLU A 152 -5.03 13.16 10.85
N ALA A 153 -4.72 13.79 11.99
CA ALA A 153 -3.49 14.56 12.14
C ALA A 153 -2.23 13.67 12.03
N THR A 154 -2.30 12.47 12.61
CA THR A 154 -1.22 11.48 12.53
C THR A 154 -0.98 11.01 11.10
N GLU A 155 -2.06 10.69 10.38
CA GLU A 155 -1.97 10.33 8.97
C GLU A 155 -1.37 11.47 8.14
N THR A 156 -1.86 12.69 8.33
CA THR A 156 -1.38 13.88 7.61
C THR A 156 0.12 14.12 7.86
N LEU A 157 0.57 13.97 9.11
CA LEU A 157 1.98 14.09 9.47
C LEU A 157 2.84 13.03 8.77
N LEU A 158 2.42 11.75 8.82
CA LEU A 158 3.16 10.66 8.18
C LEU A 158 3.20 10.81 6.66
N ALA A 159 2.09 11.19 6.03
CA ALA A 159 2.03 11.46 4.60
C ALA A 159 2.92 12.64 4.20
N GLY A 160 2.98 13.70 5.03
CA GLY A 160 3.88 14.83 4.83
C GLY A 160 5.35 14.44 4.91
N LEU A 161 5.75 13.70 5.95
CA LEU A 161 7.12 13.24 6.14
C LEU A 161 7.56 12.29 5.01
N ALA A 162 6.67 11.42 4.54
CA ALA A 162 6.94 10.48 3.46
C ALA A 162 7.29 11.13 2.11
N ARG A 163 7.00 12.42 1.92
CA ARG A 163 7.42 13.17 0.73
C ARG A 163 8.93 13.45 0.70
N THR A 164 9.62 13.33 1.84
CA THR A 164 11.04 13.72 2.00
C THR A 164 11.93 12.60 2.53
N LEU A 165 11.34 11.51 3.02
CA LEU A 165 12.06 10.37 3.59
C LEU A 165 12.07 9.17 2.65
N CYS A 166 13.00 8.24 2.88
CA CYS A 166 12.91 6.93 2.26
C CYS A 166 11.75 6.14 2.87
N ALA A 167 11.16 5.23 2.10
CA ALA A 167 10.10 4.37 2.60
C ALA A 167 10.58 3.54 3.81
N ASP A 168 11.86 3.15 3.84
CA ASP A 168 12.44 2.36 4.94
C ASP A 168 12.51 3.11 6.28
N ASP A 169 12.46 4.44 6.26
CA ASP A 169 12.49 5.27 7.47
C ASP A 169 11.10 5.46 8.11
N ILE A 170 10.04 5.23 7.33
CA ILE A 170 8.64 5.44 7.77
C ILE A 170 8.28 4.64 9.02
N PRO A 171 8.64 3.36 9.17
CA PRO A 171 8.34 2.61 10.40
C PRO A 171 8.97 3.24 11.64
N ALA A 172 10.24 3.66 11.56
CA ALA A 172 10.95 4.25 12.69
C ALA A 172 10.38 5.63 13.10
N VAL A 173 9.96 6.43 12.12
CA VAL A 173 9.23 7.68 12.38
C VAL A 173 7.86 7.39 12.98
N GLY A 174 7.14 6.40 12.44
CA GLY A 174 5.85 5.95 12.95
C GLY A 174 5.92 5.51 14.41
N ASP A 175 6.95 4.77 14.80
CA ASP A 175 7.17 4.37 16.19
C ASP A 175 7.31 5.57 17.13
N LYS A 176 8.00 6.63 16.70
CA LYS A 176 8.13 7.88 17.49
C LYS A 176 6.80 8.62 17.59
N VAL A 177 6.03 8.69 16.51
CA VAL A 177 4.71 9.33 16.50
C VAL A 177 3.74 8.58 17.42
N LEU A 178 3.72 7.24 17.35
CA LEU A 178 2.90 6.41 18.24
C LEU A 178 3.31 6.56 19.71
N ALA A 179 4.61 6.64 20.00
CA ALA A 179 5.10 6.89 21.37
C ALA A 179 4.70 8.27 21.90
N TYR A 180 4.54 9.26 21.02
CA TYR A 180 4.03 10.57 21.41
C TYR A 180 2.51 10.56 21.65
N LEU A 181 1.76 9.77 20.89
CA LEU A 181 0.32 9.61 21.08
C LEU A 181 -0.02 8.86 22.39
N ASP A 182 0.74 7.83 22.74
CA ASP A 182 0.54 7.03 23.95
C ASP A 182 1.83 6.98 24.81
N PRO A 183 2.26 8.10 25.41
CA PRO A 183 3.53 8.18 26.14
C PRO A 183 3.56 7.30 27.38
N ASP A 184 2.40 7.05 27.98
CA ASP A 184 2.22 6.21 29.16
C ASP A 184 1.90 4.74 28.81
N GLY A 185 1.67 4.40 27.55
CA GLY A 185 1.22 3.07 27.12
C GLY A 185 -0.18 2.68 27.61
N LYS A 186 -0.98 3.65 28.05
CA LYS A 186 -2.30 3.46 28.67
C LYS A 186 -3.44 3.51 27.66
N LEU A 187 -3.24 4.14 26.50
CA LEU A 187 -4.27 4.17 25.45
C LEU A 187 -4.42 2.81 24.78
N THR A 188 -3.32 2.05 24.71
CA THR A 188 -3.29 0.70 24.14
C THR A 188 -3.93 -0.32 25.09
N ASP A 189 -5.16 -0.76 24.78
CA ASP A 189 -5.88 -1.75 25.57
C ASP A 189 -5.65 -3.21 25.08
N ASP A 190 -6.31 -4.18 25.72
CA ASP A 190 -6.23 -5.58 25.31
C ASP A 190 -6.85 -5.85 23.92
N ARG A 191 -7.80 -5.04 23.47
CA ARG A 191 -8.39 -5.15 22.13
C ARG A 191 -7.40 -4.68 21.07
N ASP A 192 -6.69 -3.60 21.35
CA ASP A 192 -5.62 -3.11 20.49
C ASP A 192 -4.49 -4.14 20.39
N ARG A 193 -4.06 -4.72 21.51
CA ARG A 193 -3.10 -5.82 21.52
C ARG A 193 -3.62 -7.04 20.77
N ALA A 194 -4.90 -7.38 20.90
CA ALA A 194 -5.50 -8.50 20.18
C ALA A 194 -5.52 -8.29 18.66
N ARG A 195 -5.66 -7.05 18.19
CA ARG A 195 -5.67 -6.69 16.76
C ARG A 195 -4.30 -6.86 16.09
N VAL A 196 -3.22 -6.65 16.84
CA VAL A 196 -1.84 -6.67 16.29
C VAL A 196 -1.05 -7.92 16.66
N ARG A 197 -1.46 -8.69 17.69
CA ARG A 197 -0.79 -9.93 18.09
C ARG A 197 -1.10 -11.07 17.11
N GLY A 198 -0.15 -11.97 16.95
CA GLY A 198 -0.30 -13.18 16.15
C GLY A 198 1.05 -13.72 15.73
N VAL A 199 1.11 -15.03 15.52
CA VAL A 199 2.29 -15.73 15.00
C VAL A 199 1.87 -16.52 13.77
N SER A 200 2.67 -16.43 12.71
CA SER A 200 2.49 -17.15 11.46
C SER A 200 3.74 -17.97 11.16
N VAL A 201 3.50 -19.24 10.79
CA VAL A 201 4.52 -20.13 10.24
C VAL A 201 4.31 -20.19 8.74
N GLY A 202 5.33 -19.76 7.98
CA GLY A 202 5.32 -19.83 6.52
C GLY A 202 5.34 -21.27 6.01
N ARG A 203 5.08 -21.43 4.71
CA ARG A 203 5.20 -22.74 4.05
C ARG A 203 6.60 -23.32 4.27
N GLN A 204 6.66 -24.62 4.59
CA GLN A 204 7.93 -25.33 4.67
C GLN A 204 8.62 -25.34 3.31
N ARG A 205 9.86 -24.85 3.31
CA ARG A 205 10.75 -24.83 2.16
C ARG A 205 11.30 -26.23 1.88
N PRO A 206 11.84 -26.47 0.67
CA PRO A 206 12.44 -27.77 0.33
C PRO A 206 13.61 -28.20 1.23
N ASP A 207 14.27 -27.26 1.91
CA ASP A 207 15.32 -27.50 2.92
C ASP A 207 14.76 -27.94 4.29
N GLY A 208 13.44 -28.05 4.42
CA GLY A 208 12.75 -28.39 5.67
C GLY A 208 12.49 -27.19 6.59
N MET A 209 12.93 -25.98 6.23
CA MET A 209 12.82 -24.79 7.08
C MET A 209 11.51 -24.03 6.83
N SER A 210 10.92 -23.48 7.89
CA SER A 210 9.74 -22.60 7.81
C SER A 210 10.03 -21.28 8.50
N ALA A 211 9.72 -20.16 7.84
CA ALA A 211 9.87 -18.85 8.46
C ALA A 211 8.81 -18.66 9.56
N LEU A 212 9.23 -18.14 10.72
CA LEU A 212 8.33 -17.73 11.81
C LEU A 212 8.28 -16.20 11.85
N THR A 213 7.08 -15.63 11.83
CA THR A 213 6.88 -14.17 11.94
C THR A 213 5.75 -13.88 12.91
N GLY A 214 5.79 -12.76 13.63
CA GLY A 214 4.69 -12.41 14.53
C GLY A 214 5.00 -11.34 15.56
N ALA A 215 3.96 -10.96 16.30
CA ALA A 215 4.01 -10.07 17.46
C ALA A 215 3.33 -10.73 18.65
N MET A 216 3.89 -10.55 19.85
CA MET A 216 3.46 -11.24 21.07
C MET A 216 3.03 -10.25 22.15
N THR A 217 2.12 -10.68 23.03
CA THR A 217 1.60 -9.85 24.13
C THR A 217 2.59 -9.80 25.30
N PRO A 218 2.91 -8.62 25.87
CA PRO A 218 3.74 -8.54 27.08
C PRO A 218 3.05 -9.11 28.34
N PRO A 219 3.79 -9.62 29.34
CA PRO A 219 5.24 -9.88 29.32
C PRO A 219 5.57 -11.20 28.61
N CYS A 220 6.54 -11.18 27.70
CA CYS A 220 7.06 -12.37 26.98
C CYS A 220 8.42 -12.81 27.52
N GLU A 221 8.54 -12.97 28.84
CA GLU A 221 9.82 -13.24 29.52
C GLU A 221 10.42 -14.64 29.24
N ARG A 222 9.71 -15.52 28.52
CA ARG A 222 10.13 -16.91 28.23
C ARG A 222 10.14 -17.30 26.76
N CYS A 223 10.12 -16.36 25.82
CA CYS A 223 10.39 -16.72 24.44
C CYS A 223 11.88 -16.99 24.26
N GLY A 224 12.30 -18.23 24.49
CA GLY A 224 13.69 -18.72 24.38
C GLY A 224 14.27 -18.69 22.96
N ILE A 225 13.93 -17.68 22.16
CA ILE A 225 14.46 -17.43 20.82
C ILE A 225 15.88 -16.89 20.99
N ARG A 226 16.86 -17.81 21.06
CA ARG A 226 18.27 -17.46 20.89
C ARG A 226 18.56 -17.41 19.39
N SER A 227 19.20 -16.34 18.94
CA SER A 227 19.80 -16.30 17.60
C SER A 227 20.80 -17.45 17.48
N TRP A 228 20.63 -18.31 16.47
CA TRP A 228 21.63 -19.31 16.13
C TRP A 228 22.85 -18.61 15.52
N PRO A 229 24.09 -19.05 15.82
CA PRO A 229 25.26 -18.51 15.17
C PRO A 229 25.21 -18.82 13.66
N ASN A 230 25.34 -17.78 12.83
CA ASN A 230 25.69 -17.94 11.42
C ASN A 230 27.09 -18.57 11.36
N THR A 231 27.18 -19.86 11.05
CA THR A 231 28.45 -20.50 10.68
C THR A 231 28.61 -20.45 9.16
N PRO A 232 29.53 -19.64 8.61
CA PRO A 232 30.07 -19.90 7.29
C PRO A 232 31.14 -20.99 7.44
N GLY A 233 30.77 -22.24 7.14
CA GLY A 233 31.70 -23.36 7.07
C GLY A 233 31.73 -23.95 5.67
N LEU A 234 32.43 -23.29 4.75
CA LEU A 234 32.89 -23.86 3.48
C LEU A 234 34.42 -23.87 3.51
N ALA A 235 34.98 -25.05 3.75
CA ALA A 235 36.26 -25.53 3.22
C ALA A 235 36.23 -27.05 3.28
#